data_AF-A0A6J4J2D3-F1
#
_entry.id   AF-A0A6J4J2D3-F1
#
_cell.length_a   1.000
_cell.length_b   1.000
_cell.length_c   1.000
_cell.angle_alpha   90.00
_cell.angle_beta   90.00
_cell.angle_gamma   90.00
#
_symmetry.space_group_name_H-M   'P 1'
#
loop_
_entity.id
_entity.type
_entity.pdbx_description
1 polymer ?
#
loop_
_entity_poly.entity_id
_entity_poly.type
_entity_poly.pdbx_seq_one_letter_code
_entity_poly.pdbx_strand_id
1 'polypeptide(L)' 'MARLLWSLGTLLVLIGVLAHLFGWDALLWIPEAVLDALRADPRTYGVILAGAVLMLVARIISRRG' A
#
# COMPACT_ATOMS: atom_id res chain seq x y z
N MET A 1 -3.03 -22.45 7.89
CA MET A 1 -3.26 -21.49 8.99
C MET A 1 -1.98 -21.02 9.69
N ALA A 2 -1.23 -21.88 10.39
CA ALA A 2 -0.07 -21.44 11.20
C ALA A 2 1.02 -20.67 10.41
N ARG A 3 1.29 -21.06 9.16
CA ARG A 3 2.30 -20.43 8.29
C ARG A 3 1.95 -18.98 7.92
N LEU A 4 0.67 -18.68 7.74
CA LEU A 4 0.17 -17.33 7.44
C LEU A 4 0.31 -16.42 8.65
N LEU A 5 -0.11 -16.87 9.82
CA LEU A 5 0.05 -16.09 11.07
C LEU A 5 1.51 -15.82 11.38
N TRP A 6 2.39 -16.82 11.18
CA TRP A 6 3.82 -16.64 11.37
C TRP A 6 4.38 -15.61 10.40
N SER A 7 4.03 -15.70 9.10
CA SER A 7 4.46 -14.71 8.10
C SER A 7 3.98 -13.30 8.43
N LEU A 8 2.73 -13.16 8.88
CA LEU A 8 2.14 -11.90 9.32
C LEU A 8 2.90 -11.35 10.53
N GLY A 9 3.17 -12.19 11.53
CA GLY A 9 3.96 -11.80 12.70
C GLY A 9 5.35 -11.29 12.33
N THR A 10 6.09 -12.02 11.49
CA THR A 10 7.40 -11.58 11.00
C THR A 10 7.31 -10.28 10.20
N LEU A 11 6.27 -10.11 9.37
CA LEU A 11 6.06 -8.91 8.60
C LEU A 11 5.82 -7.71 9.52
N LEU A 12 4.96 -7.85 10.53
CA LEU A 12 4.69 -6.81 11.52
C LEU A 12 5.95 -6.42 12.29
N VAL A 13 6.76 -7.40 12.70
CA VAL A 13 8.05 -7.14 13.38
C VAL A 13 8.99 -6.38 12.45
N LEU A 14 9.11 -6.78 11.18
CA LEU A 14 9.94 -6.10 10.18
C LEU A 14 9.49 -4.65 10.00
N ILE A 15 8.18 -4.41 9.84
CA ILE A 15 7.61 -3.06 9.73
C ILE A 15 7.94 -2.24 10.98
N GLY A 16 7.80 -2.82 12.18
CA GLY A 16 8.12 -2.15 13.43
C GLY A 16 9.60 -1.79 13.55
N VAL A 17 10.50 -2.68 13.12
CA VAL A 17 11.94 -2.43 13.09
C VAL A 17 12.27 -1.32 12.09
N LEU A 18 11.72 -1.36 10.88
CA LEU A 18 11.91 -0.29 9.91
C LEU A 18 11.36 1.05 10.42
N ALA A 19 10.17 1.07 11.01
CA ALA A 19 9.60 2.28 11.60
C ALA A 19 10.46 2.83 12.74
N HIS A 20 11.07 1.96 13.54
CA HIS A 20 11.97 2.37 14.61
C HIS A 20 13.29 2.95 14.07
N LEU A 21 13.85 2.37 13.01
CA LEU A 21 15.13 2.79 12.45
C LEU A 21 15.03 4.04 11.55
N PHE A 22 13.97 4.12 10.74
CA PHE A 22 13.81 5.16 9.72
C PHE A 22 12.76 6.21 10.08
N GLY A 23 11.97 5.97 11.13
CA GLY A 23 10.84 6.82 11.49
C GLY A 23 9.59 6.53 10.64
N TRP A 24 8.43 6.89 11.18
CA TRP A 24 7.16 6.75 10.45
C TRP A 24 7.09 7.65 9.21
N ASP A 25 7.74 8.82 9.25
CA ASP A 25 7.78 9.75 8.11
C ASP A 25 8.39 9.08 6.86
N ALA A 26 9.52 8.38 7.04
CA ALA A 26 10.19 7.68 5.93
C ALA A 26 9.48 6.39 5.50
N LEU A 27 8.56 5.85 6.30
CA LEU A 27 7.79 4.65 5.95
C LEU A 27 6.47 5.01 5.27
N LEU A 28 5.90 6.15 5.63
CA LEU A 28 4.60 6.64 5.17
C LEU A 28 4.71 7.70 4.07
N TRP A 29 5.92 8.11 3.68
CA TRP A 29 6.11 9.12 2.62
C TRP A 29 5.39 8.79 1.31
N ILE A 30 5.38 7.51 0.88
CA ILE A 30 4.72 7.09 -0.37
C ILE A 30 3.20 7.28 -0.26
N PRO A 31 2.50 6.67 0.73
CA PRO A 31 1.07 6.87 0.85
C PRO A 31 0.69 8.33 1.11
N GLU A 32 1.49 9.09 1.85
CA GLU A 32 1.27 10.54 2.04
C GLU A 32 1.39 11.32 0.73
N ALA A 33 2.46 11.12 -0.04
CA ALA A 33 2.64 11.77 -1.34
C ALA A 33 1.50 11.43 -2.32
N VAL A 34 0.99 10.20 -2.27
CA VAL A 34 -0.19 9.80 -3.06
C VAL A 34 -1.43 10.56 -2.58
N LEU A 35 -1.69 10.60 -1.27
CA LEU A 35 -2.84 11.32 -0.73
C LEU A 35 -2.78 12.82 -1.01
N ASP A 36 -1.60 13.42 -0.95
CA ASP A 36 -1.39 14.83 -1.25
C ASP A 36 -1.59 15.13 -2.73
N ALA A 37 -1.12 14.26 -3.63
CA ALA A 37 -1.41 14.37 -5.07
C ALA A 37 -2.92 14.25 -5.35
N LEU A 38 -3.62 13.35 -4.64
CA LEU A 38 -5.08 13.25 -4.74
C LEU A 38 -5.80 14.50 -4.20
N ARG A 39 -5.30 15.11 -3.13
CA ARG A 39 -5.88 16.33 -2.58
C ARG A 39 -5.65 17.55 -3.47
N ALA A 40 -4.50 17.62 -4.15
CA ALA A 40 -4.14 18.73 -5.04
C ALA A 40 -5.07 18.81 -6.26
N ASP A 41 -5.38 17.67 -6.90
CA ASP A 41 -6.27 17.61 -8.06
C ASP A 41 -7.17 16.35 -8.02
N PRO A 42 -8.24 16.36 -7.22
CA PRO A 42 -9.04 15.17 -6.93
C PRO A 42 -9.74 14.59 -8.17
N ARG A 43 -10.02 15.42 -9.18
CA ARG A 43 -10.70 14.97 -10.40
C ARG A 43 -9.78 14.17 -11.32
N THR A 44 -8.51 14.56 -11.42
CA THR A 44 -7.54 13.94 -12.33
C THR A 44 -6.86 12.75 -11.66
N TYR A 45 -6.27 12.97 -10.49
CA TYR A 45 -5.56 11.91 -9.76
C TYR A 45 -6.52 10.89 -9.16
N GLY A 46 -7.72 11.29 -8.75
CA GLY A 46 -8.76 10.36 -8.28
C GLY A 46 -9.16 9.36 -9.37
N VAL A 47 -9.34 9.81 -10.61
CA VAL A 47 -9.68 8.92 -11.74
C VAL A 47 -8.52 8.00 -12.10
N ILE A 48 -7.28 8.53 -12.13
CA ILE A 48 -6.09 7.71 -12.41
C ILE A 48 -5.90 6.65 -11.33
N LEU A 49 -5.98 7.02 -10.05
CA LEU A 49 -5.86 6.08 -8.93
C LEU A 49 -6.97 5.03 -8.98
N ALA A 50 -8.22 5.43 -9.19
CA ALA A 50 -9.35 4.51 -9.31
C ALA A 50 -9.16 3.53 -10.47
N GLY A 51 -8.73 4.00 -11.63
CA GLY A 51 -8.41 3.16 -12.78
C GLY A 51 -7.28 2.18 -12.48
N ALA A 52 -6.21 2.62 -11.82
CA ALA A 52 -5.10 1.76 -11.40
C ALA A 52 -5.54 0.68 -10.39
N VAL A 53 -6.37 1.05 -9.41
CA VAL A 53 -6.95 0.11 -8.43
C VAL A 53 -7.81 -0.93 -9.13
N LEU A 54 -8.69 -0.51 -10.05
CA LEU A 54 -9.52 -1.43 -10.84
C LEU A 54 -8.67 -2.38 -11.69
N MET A 55 -7.61 -1.88 -12.33
CA MET A 55 -6.64 -2.72 -13.05
C MET A 55 -5.96 -3.73 -12.13
N LEU A 56 -5.54 -3.32 -10.93
CA LEU A 56 -4.91 -4.21 -9.96
C LEU A 56 -5.87 -5.32 -9.51
N VAL A 57 -7.12 -4.97 -9.22
CA VAL A 57 -8.18 -5.93 -8.86
C VAL A 57 -8.42 -6.91 -10.00
N ALA A 58 -8.60 -6.41 -11.22
CA ALA A 58 -8.77 -7.25 -12.40
C ALA A 58 -7.57 -8.20 -12.60
N ARG A 59 -6.35 -7.70 -12.42
CA ARG A 59 -5.11 -8.49 -12.50
C ARG A 59 -5.06 -9.59 -11.46
N ILE A 60 -5.46 -9.32 -10.22
CA ILE A 60 -5.46 -10.31 -9.13
C ILE A 60 -6.50 -11.40 -9.40
N ILE A 61 -7.69 -11.02 -9.87
CA ILE A 61 -8.76 -11.96 -10.24
C ILE A 61 -8.29 -12.84 -11.40
N SER A 62 -7.72 -12.25 -12.46
CA SER A 62 -7.22 -12.98 -13.62
C SER A 62 -6.08 -13.95 -13.28
N ARG A 63 -5.23 -13.63 -12.29
CA ARG A 63 -4.16 -14.54 -11.84
C ARG A 63 -4.66 -15.76 -11.06
N ARG A 64 -5.92 -15.77 -10.63
CA ARG A 64 -6.54 -16.89 -9.91
C ARG A 64 -7.45 -17.75 -10.78
N GLY A 65 -7.68 -17.37 -12.04
CA GLY A 65 -8.46 -18.10 -13.04
C GLY A 65 -7.60 -18.91 -13.99
#